data_AF-A0A950I5C0-F1
#
_entry.id   AF-A0A950I5C0-F1
#
_cell.length_a   1.000
_cell.length_b   1.000
_cell.length_c   1.000
_cell.angle_alpha   90.00
_cell.angle_beta   90.00
_cell.angle_gamma   90.00
#
_symmetry.space_group_name_H-M   'P 1'
#
loop_
_entity.id
_entity.type
_entity.pdbx_description
1 polymer ?
#
loop_
_entity_poly.entity_id
_entity_poly.type
_entity_poly.pdbx_seq_one_letter_code
_entity_poly.pdbx_strand_id
1 'polypeptide(L)'
;RAPENRTAYWKERLADSNSPRIGLAWAGNPLHKNDRNRSTSLSTLAPLWARGNRNFLSLQKDVRRDDAALLKETAAIDDLSSFLTDFAETAAIVSCLDLLITVDSSLAHLAGALDVPVWIMLPHLADFRWLMEVQDSPWYPSARLFRQRSHGDWTSVVDAIDAALAERFGAACNMAGAA
;
A
#
# COMPACT_ATOMS: atom_id res chain seq x y z
N ARG A 1 -4.27 -17.49 7.69
CA ARG A 1 -3.34 -17.01 8.75
C ARG A 1 -1.92 -17.12 8.19
N ALA A 2 -1.05 -16.15 8.45
CA ALA A 2 0.35 -16.20 8.04
C ALA A 2 1.17 -17.17 8.92
N PRO A 3 2.27 -17.76 8.43
CA PRO A 3 3.13 -18.62 9.25
C PRO A 3 3.79 -17.86 10.40
N GLU A 4 3.69 -18.41 11.61
CA GLU A 4 4.10 -17.72 12.84
C GLU A 4 5.61 -17.44 12.91
N ASN A 5 6.44 -18.41 12.50
CA ASN A 5 7.90 -18.26 12.52
C ASN A 5 8.40 -17.15 11.59
N ARG A 6 7.87 -17.09 10.36
CA ARG A 6 8.19 -16.03 9.40
C ARG A 6 7.67 -14.67 9.87
N THR A 7 6.47 -14.65 10.45
CA THR A 7 5.87 -13.43 11.01
C THR A 7 6.72 -12.89 12.17
N ALA A 8 7.21 -13.75 13.06
CA ALA A 8 8.09 -13.34 14.16
C ALA A 8 9.40 -12.71 13.65
N TYR A 9 10.03 -13.32 12.64
CA TYR A 9 11.22 -12.75 11.98
C TYR A 9 10.96 -11.35 11.42
N TRP A 10 9.85 -11.15 10.70
CA TRP A 10 9.52 -9.84 10.13
C TRP A 10 9.14 -8.80 11.18
N LYS A 11 8.49 -9.21 12.27
CA LYS A 11 8.21 -8.31 13.40
C LYS A 11 9.50 -7.76 14.00
N GLU A 12 10.50 -8.61 14.21
CA GLU A 12 11.82 -8.19 14.72
C GLU A 12 12.53 -7.28 13.72
N ARG A 13 12.59 -7.70 12.44
CA ARG A 13 13.26 -6.94 11.38
C ARG A 13 12.66 -5.55 11.15
N LEU A 14 11.35 -5.39 11.34
CA LEU A 14 10.62 -4.13 11.14
C LEU A 14 10.37 -3.37 12.45
N ALA A 15 10.96 -3.77 13.58
CA ALA A 15 10.69 -3.21 14.91
C ALA A 15 11.22 -1.78 15.10
N ASP A 16 12.25 -1.38 14.36
CA ASP A 16 13.05 -0.17 14.62
C ASP A 16 12.38 1.16 14.24
N SER A 17 11.08 1.15 14.00
CA SER A 17 10.32 2.27 13.45
C SER A 17 9.31 2.79 14.46
N ASN A 18 9.61 3.94 15.10
CA ASN A 18 8.58 4.75 15.78
C ASN A 18 7.53 5.33 14.80
N SER A 19 7.70 5.07 13.50
CA SER A 19 6.80 5.46 12.42
C SER A 19 5.91 4.29 11.99
N PRO A 20 4.70 4.55 11.46
CA PRO A 20 3.86 3.50 10.90
C PRO A 20 4.53 2.85 9.68
N ARG A 21 4.42 1.52 9.59
CA ARG A 21 4.90 0.68 8.47
C ARG A 21 3.80 0.59 7.42
N ILE A 22 4.03 1.24 6.29
CA ILE A 22 3.07 1.38 5.20
C ILE A 22 3.58 0.61 3.98
N GLY A 23 2.94 -0.50 3.65
CA GLY A 23 3.26 -1.26 2.43
C GLY A 23 2.71 -0.57 1.18
N LEU A 24 3.45 -0.62 0.07
CA LEU A 24 3.05 -0.08 -1.23
C LEU A 24 3.11 -1.15 -2.32
N ALA A 25 2.05 -1.25 -3.14
CA ALA A 25 2.07 -2.00 -4.40
C ALA A 25 1.17 -1.35 -5.45
N TRP A 26 1.76 -0.75 -6.47
CA TRP A 26 1.10 0.20 -7.38
C TRP A 26 0.75 -0.36 -8.76
N ALA A 27 1.19 -1.58 -9.06
CA ALA A 27 0.89 -2.24 -10.32
C ALA A 27 0.52 -3.72 -10.13
N GLY A 28 -0.46 -4.16 -10.92
CA GLY A 28 -0.83 -5.55 -11.06
C GLY A 28 0.08 -6.31 -12.03
N ASN A 29 -0.40 -7.49 -12.45
CA ASN A 29 0.28 -8.30 -13.46
C ASN A 29 0.20 -7.62 -14.84
N PRO A 30 1.34 -7.29 -15.49
CA PRO A 30 1.36 -6.67 -16.82
C PRO A 30 0.66 -7.47 -17.93
N LEU A 31 0.54 -8.79 -17.76
CA LEU A 31 -0.16 -9.68 -18.69
C LEU A 31 -1.68 -9.64 -18.54
N HIS A 32 -2.20 -8.97 -17.51
CA HIS A 32 -3.63 -8.83 -17.30
C HIS A 32 -4.23 -7.84 -18.32
N LYS A 33 -5.31 -8.23 -19.00
CA LYS A 33 -5.93 -7.43 -20.09
C LYS A 33 -6.25 -5.98 -19.68
N ASN A 34 -6.67 -5.78 -18.43
CA ASN A 34 -7.03 -4.47 -17.87
C ASN A 34 -5.90 -3.80 -17.04
N ASP A 35 -4.67 -4.30 -17.10
CA ASP A 35 -3.56 -3.81 -16.26
C ASP A 35 -3.30 -2.31 -16.43
N ARG A 36 -3.31 -1.83 -17.67
CA ARG A 36 -3.10 -0.40 -18.00
C ARG A 36 -4.07 0.54 -17.30
N ASN A 37 -5.28 0.06 -16.98
CA ASN A 37 -6.31 0.88 -16.36
C ASN A 37 -6.25 0.79 -14.84
N ARG A 38 -5.88 -0.38 -14.28
CA ARG A 38 -5.86 -0.64 -12.83
C ARG A 38 -4.52 -0.34 -12.15
N SER A 39 -3.48 -0.06 -12.91
CA SER A 39 -2.12 0.18 -12.42
C SER A 39 -1.71 1.64 -12.63
N THR A 40 -0.82 2.14 -11.77
CA THR A 40 -0.20 3.47 -11.88
C THR A 40 1.33 3.34 -11.95
N SER A 41 2.05 4.46 -11.96
CA SER A 41 3.51 4.51 -11.81
C SER A 41 3.90 4.79 -10.37
N LEU A 42 5.11 4.40 -9.98
CA LEU A 42 5.68 4.76 -8.69
C LEU A 42 5.79 6.28 -8.54
N SER A 43 6.18 6.98 -9.61
CA SER A 43 6.28 8.44 -9.63
C SER A 43 4.98 9.16 -9.27
N THR A 44 3.83 8.57 -9.60
CA THR A 44 2.52 9.11 -9.23
C THR A 44 2.31 9.08 -7.72
N LEU A 45 2.88 8.11 -7.01
CA LEU A 45 2.78 7.99 -5.56
C LEU A 45 3.77 8.87 -4.79
N ALA A 46 4.72 9.54 -5.47
CA ALA A 46 5.76 10.34 -4.85
C ALA A 46 5.29 11.36 -3.78
N PRO A 47 4.13 12.01 -3.94
CA PRO A 47 3.61 12.91 -2.90
C PRO A 47 3.44 12.27 -1.52
N LEU A 48 3.18 10.95 -1.45
CA LEU A 48 2.89 10.24 -0.19
C LEU A 48 4.07 10.23 0.79
N TRP A 49 5.30 10.18 0.27
CA TRP A 49 6.52 10.16 1.07
C TRP A 49 7.27 11.49 1.11
N ALA A 50 6.85 12.48 0.31
CA ALA A 50 7.43 13.82 0.34
C ALA A 50 7.17 14.58 1.67
N ARG A 51 6.13 14.20 2.43
CA ARG A 51 5.66 14.92 3.63
C ARG A 51 6.22 14.40 4.97
N GLY A 52 7.09 13.38 4.95
CA GLY A 52 7.86 12.91 6.11
C GLY A 52 7.14 11.99 7.11
N ASN A 53 7.91 11.46 8.07
CA ASN A 53 7.50 10.64 9.25
C ASN A 53 6.69 9.36 8.98
N ARG A 54 6.92 8.67 7.86
CA ARG A 54 6.24 7.41 7.52
C ARG A 54 7.29 6.43 6.98
N ASN A 55 7.21 5.17 7.39
CA ASN A 55 8.09 4.12 6.88
C ASN A 55 7.39 3.39 5.74
N PHE A 56 7.75 3.71 4.49
CA PHE A 56 7.18 3.06 3.33
C PHE A 56 8.00 1.83 2.92
N LEU A 57 7.30 0.72 2.67
CA LEU A 57 7.89 -0.56 2.28
C LEU A 57 7.33 -0.95 0.90
N SER A 58 8.19 -1.11 -0.11
CA SER A 58 7.75 -1.62 -1.41
C SER A 58 7.47 -3.12 -1.31
N LEU A 59 6.23 -3.50 -1.62
CA LEU A 59 5.78 -4.89 -1.82
C LEU A 59 5.44 -5.17 -3.29
N GLN A 60 5.96 -4.35 -4.21
CA GLN A 60 5.80 -4.57 -5.64
C GLN A 60 6.74 -5.68 -6.09
N LYS A 61 6.19 -6.87 -6.38
CA LYS A 61 7.00 -8.02 -6.81
C LYS A 61 7.70 -7.79 -8.15
N ASP A 62 6.92 -7.45 -9.16
CA ASP A 62 7.43 -7.18 -10.51
C ASP A 62 7.49 -5.66 -10.70
N VAL A 63 8.65 -5.06 -10.38
CA VAL A 63 8.90 -3.63 -10.56
C VAL A 63 9.14 -3.35 -12.04
N ARG A 64 8.33 -2.47 -12.63
CA ARG A 64 8.48 -2.07 -14.04
C ARG A 64 9.79 -1.29 -14.22
N ARG A 65 10.38 -1.40 -15.42
CA ARG A 65 11.67 -0.75 -15.74
C ARG A 65 11.68 0.74 -15.43
N ASP A 66 10.59 1.44 -15.73
CA ASP A 66 10.48 2.89 -15.53
C ASP A 66 10.37 3.27 -14.04
N ASP A 67 9.90 2.36 -13.19
CA ASP A 67 9.79 2.57 -11.74
C ASP A 67 11.08 2.17 -11.00
N ALA A 68 11.87 1.24 -11.56
CA ALA A 68 13.05 0.68 -10.91
C ALA A 68 14.14 1.73 -10.61
N ALA A 69 14.33 2.71 -11.50
CA ALA A 69 15.29 3.79 -11.27
C ALA A 69 14.88 4.64 -10.07
N LEU A 70 13.61 5.10 -10.05
CA LEU A 70 13.08 5.90 -8.95
C LEU A 70 13.11 5.15 -7.62
N LEU A 71 12.73 3.86 -7.61
CA LEU A 71 12.74 3.04 -6.40
C LEU A 71 14.15 2.88 -5.82
N LYS A 72 15.17 2.78 -6.67
CA LYS A 72 16.57 2.68 -6.25
C LYS A 72 17.14 4.01 -5.74
N GLU A 73 16.68 5.13 -6.29
CA GLU A 73 17.18 6.47 -5.96
C GLU A 73 16.54 7.04 -4.69
N THR A 74 15.30 6.67 -4.38
CA THR A 74 14.60 7.18 -3.20
C THR A 74 15.03 6.46 -1.93
N ALA A 75 15.49 7.21 -0.93
CA ALA A 75 15.73 6.68 0.42
C ALA A 75 14.44 6.58 1.27
N ALA A 76 13.31 7.03 0.73
CA ALA A 76 12.04 7.09 1.47
C ALA A 76 11.26 5.76 1.45
N ILE A 77 11.68 4.79 0.64
CA ILE A 77 11.03 3.49 0.48
C ILE A 77 12.07 2.40 0.65
N ASP A 78 11.86 1.49 1.59
CA ASP A 78 12.64 0.25 1.68
C ASP A 78 12.07 -0.79 0.71
N ASP A 79 12.88 -1.30 -0.20
CA ASP A 79 12.42 -2.25 -1.22
C ASP A 79 12.52 -3.71 -0.76
N LEU A 80 11.36 -4.29 -0.45
CA LEU A 80 11.24 -5.68 -0.02
C LEU A 80 10.94 -6.65 -1.17
N SER A 81 10.95 -6.19 -2.42
CA SER A 81 10.62 -7.00 -3.61
C SER A 81 11.35 -8.35 -3.66
N SER A 82 12.64 -8.35 -3.35
CA SER A 82 13.50 -9.56 -3.31
C SER A 82 13.10 -10.60 -2.25
N PHE A 83 12.37 -10.19 -1.21
CA PHE A 83 11.90 -11.08 -0.15
C PHE A 83 10.53 -11.71 -0.47
N LEU A 84 9.84 -11.28 -1.54
CA LEU A 84 8.53 -11.79 -1.96
C LEU A 84 8.63 -13.14 -2.71
N THR A 85 9.29 -14.10 -2.08
CA THR A 85 9.67 -15.40 -2.63
C THR A 85 8.45 -16.29 -2.89
N ASP A 86 7.56 -16.40 -1.90
CA ASP A 86 6.30 -17.13 -1.98
C ASP A 86 5.17 -16.36 -1.26
N PHE A 87 3.92 -16.80 -1.41
CA PHE A 87 2.78 -16.12 -0.78
C PHE A 87 2.77 -16.23 0.75
N ALA A 88 3.42 -17.24 1.32
CA ALA A 88 3.53 -17.40 2.76
C ALA A 88 4.50 -16.34 3.36
N GLU A 89 5.57 -16.02 2.64
CA GLU A 89 6.51 -14.94 2.96
C GLU A 89 5.83 -13.59 2.83
N THR A 90 5.13 -13.37 1.71
CA THR A 90 4.34 -12.15 1.51
C THR A 90 3.28 -11.98 2.62
N ALA A 91 2.59 -13.04 3.01
CA ALA A 91 1.61 -12.99 4.10
C ALA A 91 2.25 -12.63 5.45
N ALA A 92 3.45 -13.14 5.73
CA ALA A 92 4.19 -12.81 6.95
C ALA A 92 4.58 -11.34 6.99
N ILE A 93 5.09 -10.79 5.88
CA ILE A 93 5.41 -9.36 5.76
C ILE A 93 4.15 -8.50 5.92
N VAL A 94 3.08 -8.83 5.18
CA VAL A 94 1.81 -8.09 5.22
C VAL A 94 1.21 -8.08 6.63
N SER A 95 1.32 -9.18 7.38
CA SER A 95 0.83 -9.27 8.77
C SER A 95 1.57 -8.37 9.76
N CYS A 96 2.70 -7.77 9.35
CA CYS A 96 3.49 -6.85 10.17
C CYS A 96 3.25 -5.37 9.82
N LEU A 97 2.42 -5.08 8.82
CA LEU A 97 2.11 -3.72 8.39
C LEU A 97 1.04 -3.08 9.27
N ASP A 98 1.14 -1.76 9.44
CA ASP A 98 0.07 -0.95 10.05
C ASP A 98 -0.99 -0.55 9.00
N LEU A 99 -0.58 -0.51 7.73
CA LEU A 99 -1.42 -0.27 6.57
C LEU A 99 -0.76 -0.82 5.29
N LEU A 100 -1.55 -1.44 4.41
CA LEU A 100 -1.17 -1.68 3.03
C LEU A 100 -1.91 -0.71 2.10
N ILE A 101 -1.21 -0.04 1.19
CA ILE A 101 -1.81 0.71 0.09
C ILE A 101 -1.49 -0.04 -1.20
N THR A 102 -2.52 -0.47 -1.93
CA THR A 102 -2.32 -1.24 -3.15
C THR A 102 -3.38 -0.96 -4.19
N VAL A 103 -3.08 -1.18 -5.46
CA VAL A 103 -4.13 -1.30 -6.49
C VAL A 103 -4.99 -2.55 -6.25
N ASP A 104 -6.13 -2.66 -6.93
CA ASP A 104 -6.82 -3.95 -7.04
C ASP A 104 -5.79 -5.01 -7.51
N SER A 105 -5.37 -5.91 -6.62
CA SER A 105 -4.35 -6.94 -6.84
C SER A 105 -4.52 -8.08 -5.82
N SER A 106 -3.72 -9.15 -5.95
CA SER A 106 -3.72 -10.24 -4.97
C SER A 106 -3.36 -9.76 -3.55
N LEU A 107 -2.56 -8.70 -3.42
CA LEU A 107 -2.21 -8.15 -2.11
C LEU A 107 -3.40 -7.50 -1.39
N ALA A 108 -4.33 -6.89 -2.14
CA ALA A 108 -5.56 -6.33 -1.58
C ALA A 108 -6.38 -7.42 -0.87
N HIS A 109 -6.55 -8.56 -1.54
CA HIS A 109 -7.27 -9.72 -1.02
C HIS A 109 -6.52 -10.39 0.13
N LEU A 110 -5.19 -10.49 0.04
CA LEU A 110 -4.37 -11.08 1.08
C LEU A 110 -4.46 -10.28 2.39
N ALA A 111 -4.31 -8.95 2.33
CA ALA A 111 -4.42 -8.09 3.51
C ALA A 111 -5.84 -8.13 4.11
N GLY A 112 -6.87 -8.06 3.27
CA GLY A 112 -8.26 -8.20 3.72
C GLY A 112 -8.54 -9.54 4.41
N ALA A 113 -7.99 -10.65 3.90
CA ALA A 113 -8.13 -11.96 4.52
C ALA A 113 -7.31 -12.15 5.82
N LEU A 114 -6.28 -11.32 6.02
CA LEU A 114 -5.46 -11.29 7.23
C LEU A 114 -5.95 -10.27 8.26
N ASP A 115 -7.03 -9.55 7.97
CA ASP A 115 -7.55 -8.43 8.77
C ASP A 115 -6.52 -7.31 8.98
N VAL A 116 -5.60 -7.17 8.02
CA VAL A 116 -4.65 -6.05 7.98
C VAL A 116 -5.35 -4.87 7.32
N PRO A 117 -5.28 -3.64 7.89
CA PRO A 117 -5.83 -2.45 7.26
C PRO A 117 -5.29 -2.27 5.84
N VAL A 118 -6.18 -2.12 4.86
CA VAL A 118 -5.80 -2.03 3.45
C VAL A 118 -6.55 -0.93 2.73
N TRP A 119 -5.84 -0.08 2.02
CA TRP A 119 -6.41 0.96 1.16
C TRP A 119 -6.21 0.56 -0.29
N ILE A 120 -7.32 0.45 -1.01
CA ILE A 120 -7.36 -0.09 -2.36
C ILE A 120 -7.57 1.04 -3.36
N MET A 121 -6.57 1.25 -4.21
CA MET A 121 -6.60 2.19 -5.33
C MET A 121 -7.34 1.53 -6.49
N LEU A 122 -8.48 2.12 -6.86
CA LEU A 122 -9.38 1.60 -7.88
C LEU A 122 -9.41 2.48 -9.11
N PRO A 123 -9.40 1.89 -10.32
CA PRO A 123 -9.63 2.64 -11.54
C PRO A 123 -11.06 3.19 -11.59
N HIS A 124 -11.31 4.13 -12.50
CA HIS A 124 -12.65 4.71 -12.68
C HIS A 124 -13.72 3.64 -12.95
N LEU A 125 -13.41 2.68 -13.83
CA LEU A 125 -14.22 1.48 -14.08
C LEU A 125 -13.61 0.30 -13.32
N ALA A 126 -13.97 0.19 -12.05
CA ALA A 126 -13.53 -0.90 -11.17
C ALA A 126 -14.29 -2.21 -11.42
N ASP A 127 -13.73 -3.31 -10.95
CA ASP A 127 -14.44 -4.61 -10.92
C ASP A 127 -15.69 -4.53 -10.03
N PHE A 128 -16.75 -5.24 -10.43
CA PHE A 128 -18.05 -5.22 -9.75
C PHE A 128 -17.97 -5.52 -8.25
N ARG A 129 -16.97 -6.30 -7.81
CA ARG A 129 -16.79 -6.67 -6.39
C ARG A 129 -16.54 -5.49 -5.47
N TRP A 130 -16.05 -4.38 -6.02
CA TRP A 130 -15.76 -3.16 -5.26
C TRP A 130 -16.93 -2.20 -5.19
N LEU A 131 -18.09 -2.59 -5.75
CA LEU A 131 -19.31 -1.81 -5.82
C LEU A 131 -19.08 -0.42 -6.44
N MET A 132 -20.17 0.33 -6.55
CA MET A 132 -20.15 1.73 -6.96
C MET A 132 -20.52 2.59 -5.76
N GLU A 133 -19.94 3.78 -5.68
CA GLU A 133 -20.33 4.85 -4.73
C GLU A 133 -20.08 4.59 -3.24
N VAL A 134 -19.45 3.47 -2.86
CA VAL A 134 -19.03 3.18 -1.48
C VAL A 134 -17.53 3.31 -1.30
N GLN A 135 -17.12 3.61 -0.06
CA GLN A 135 -15.72 3.67 0.37
C GLN A 135 -15.27 2.47 1.20
N ASP A 136 -16.19 1.59 1.61
CA ASP A 136 -15.87 0.38 2.38
C ASP A 136 -16.09 -0.87 1.52
N SER A 137 -15.34 -1.92 1.79
CA SER A 137 -15.56 -3.24 1.19
C SER A 137 -16.48 -4.06 2.09
N PRO A 138 -17.58 -4.63 1.58
CA PRO A 138 -18.39 -5.47 2.43
C PRO A 138 -17.76 -6.86 2.63
N TRP A 139 -16.70 -7.19 1.88
CA TRP A 139 -16.00 -8.47 1.98
C TRP A 139 -14.80 -8.39 2.93
N TYR A 140 -14.23 -7.19 3.10
CA TYR A 140 -13.03 -6.94 3.90
C TYR A 140 -13.29 -5.73 4.80
N PRO A 141 -13.69 -5.94 6.07
CA PRO A 141 -13.95 -4.84 7.01
C PRO A 141 -12.74 -3.92 7.23
N SER A 142 -11.52 -4.44 7.05
CA SER A 142 -10.27 -3.68 7.15
C SER A 142 -9.96 -2.84 5.89
N ALA A 143 -10.77 -2.94 4.83
CA ALA A 143 -10.50 -2.31 3.55
C ALA A 143 -11.24 -0.97 3.36
N ARG A 144 -10.50 0.04 2.87
CA ARG A 144 -11.04 1.32 2.40
C ARG A 144 -10.72 1.51 0.92
N LEU A 145 -11.67 2.01 0.14
CA LEU A 145 -11.61 2.12 -1.30
C LEU A 145 -11.38 3.58 -1.72
N PHE A 146 -10.37 3.81 -2.55
CA PHE A 146 -10.05 5.11 -3.15
C PHE A 146 -10.12 4.98 -4.67
N ARG A 147 -10.94 5.80 -5.32
CA ARG A 147 -11.30 5.58 -6.73
C ARG A 147 -11.05 6.82 -7.57
N GLN A 148 -10.55 6.60 -8.78
CA GLN A 148 -10.40 7.67 -9.76
C GLN A 148 -11.75 8.37 -10.03
N ARG A 149 -11.73 9.70 -10.03
CA ARG A 149 -12.91 10.51 -10.41
C ARG A 149 -13.21 10.42 -11.91
N SER A 150 -12.15 10.33 -12.71
CA SER A 150 -12.20 10.12 -14.15
C SER A 150 -11.08 9.19 -14.58
N HIS A 151 -11.22 8.57 -15.76
CA HIS A 151 -10.21 7.65 -16.28
C HIS A 151 -8.79 8.27 -16.27
N GLY A 152 -7.85 7.58 -15.63
CA GLY A 152 -6.44 7.98 -15.57
C GLY A 152 -6.09 8.99 -14.46
N ASP A 153 -7.09 9.50 -13.74
CA ASP A 153 -6.87 10.45 -12.63
C ASP A 153 -6.42 9.73 -11.35
N TRP A 154 -5.19 9.23 -11.37
CA TRP A 154 -4.53 8.68 -10.17
C TRP A 154 -4.07 9.78 -9.22
N THR A 155 -3.94 11.03 -9.68
CA THR A 155 -3.52 12.14 -8.83
C THR A 155 -4.55 12.41 -7.74
N SER A 156 -5.84 12.48 -8.08
CA SER A 156 -6.89 12.68 -7.05
C SER A 156 -6.99 11.53 -6.05
N VAL A 157 -6.65 10.31 -6.47
CA VAL A 157 -6.56 9.13 -5.58
C VAL A 157 -5.41 9.31 -4.58
N VAL A 158 -4.24 9.73 -5.06
CA VAL A 158 -3.06 9.98 -4.22
C VAL A 158 -3.29 11.12 -3.23
N ASP A 159 -3.92 12.21 -3.67
CA ASP A 159 -4.25 13.35 -2.79
C ASP A 159 -5.21 12.93 -1.67
N ALA A 160 -6.23 12.13 -2.00
CA ALA A 160 -7.17 11.60 -1.01
C ALA A 160 -6.49 10.64 -0.02
N ILE A 161 -5.57 9.81 -0.50
CA ILE A 161 -4.76 8.91 0.35
C ILE A 161 -3.85 9.72 1.27
N ASP A 162 -3.16 10.75 0.77
CA ASP A 162 -2.27 11.56 1.62
C ASP A 162 -3.05 12.27 2.74
N ALA A 163 -4.21 12.85 2.42
CA ALA A 163 -5.10 13.44 3.40
C ALA A 163 -5.55 12.42 4.45
N ALA A 164 -5.94 11.22 4.02
CA ALA A 164 -6.34 10.14 4.93
C ALA A 164 -5.16 9.64 5.78
N LEU A 165 -3.94 9.56 5.23
CA LEU A 165 -2.74 9.21 6.00
C LEU A 165 -2.44 10.26 7.06
N ALA A 166 -2.64 11.55 6.74
CA ALA A 166 -2.46 12.63 7.70
C ALA A 166 -3.49 12.57 8.84
N GLU A 167 -4.76 12.25 8.52
CA GLU A 167 -5.79 12.01 9.54
C GLU A 167 -5.44 10.81 10.42
N ARG A 168 -5.03 9.69 9.82
CA ARG A 168 -4.78 8.42 10.53
C ARG A 168 -3.51 8.44 11.38
N PHE A 169 -2.45 9.09 10.92
CA PHE A 169 -1.11 9.02 11.53
C PHE A 169 -0.52 10.38 11.92
N GLY A 170 -1.18 11.51 11.62
CA GLY A 170 -0.66 12.86 11.85
C GLY A 170 -0.73 13.37 13.29
N ALA A 171 -1.35 12.64 14.22
CA ALA A 171 -1.52 13.08 15.61
C ALA A 171 -0.30 12.88 16.54
N ALA A 172 0.81 12.30 16.05
CA ALA A 172 1.97 11.99 16.89
C ALA A 172 3.03 13.12 17.00
N CYS A 173 2.71 14.37 16.65
CA CYS A 173 3.70 15.48 16.64
C CYS A 173 3.33 16.69 17.53
N ASN A 174 2.41 16.58 18.50
CA ASN A 174 1.99 17.73 19.30
C ASN A 174 1.89 17.49 20.83
N MET A 175 2.79 16.68 21.42
CA MET A 175 2.89 16.57 22.89
C MET A 175 4.34 16.48 23.44
N ALA A 176 5.33 17.03 22.73
CA ALA A 176 6.72 17.10 23.20
C ALA A 176 7.27 18.53 23.34
N GLY A 177 6.38 19.53 23.54
CA GLY A 177 6.76 20.94 23.57
C GLY A 177 5.95 21.82 24.54
N ALA A 178 5.45 21.24 25.64
CA ALA A 178 4.86 22.02 26.73
C ALA A 178 5.39 21.49 28.07
N ALA A 179 6.56 21.98 28.46
CA ALA A 179 7.06 22.04 29.82
C ALA A 179 7.75 23.40 29.99
#